data_AF-A0A9P5BVQ1-F1
#
_entry.id   AF-A0A9P5BVQ1-F1
#
_cell.length_a   1.000
_cell.length_b   1.000
_cell.length_c   1.000
_cell.angle_alpha   90.00
_cell.angle_beta   90.00
_cell.angle_gamma   90.00
#
_symmetry.space_group_name_H-M   'P 1'
#
loop_
_entity.id
_entity.type
_entity.pdbx_description
1 polymer ?
#
loop_
_entity_poly.entity_id
_entity_poly.type
_entity_poly.pdbx_seq_one_letter_code
_entity_poly.pdbx_strand_id
1 'polypeptide(L)'
;MSTSKIRNIAYYESWAMTRACDKVSPEDLDLTGLTHVNFAFAFFHPETFEIAPMDANAGKLYSRFTDLKSKFTGLQTWIAVGGWSFNDDTNSPNTRTAFSDMASTPANRKKFINSLIKFMETYGFDGADFDWEYPGADDRGGRP
;
A
#
# COMPACT_ATOMS: atom_id res chain seq x y z
N MET A 1 -17.82 15.10 25.64
CA MET A 1 -16.86 14.01 25.88
C MET A 1 -16.66 13.28 24.56
N SER A 2 -15.51 13.45 23.91
CA SER A 2 -15.19 12.73 22.68
C SER A 2 -14.78 11.31 23.07
N THR A 3 -15.63 10.32 22.81
CA THR A 3 -15.20 8.93 22.89
C THR A 3 -14.16 8.72 21.79
N SER A 4 -12.95 8.31 22.16
CA SER A 4 -11.96 7.86 21.19
C SER A 4 -12.61 6.77 20.33
N LYS A 5 -12.79 7.02 19.02
CA LYS A 5 -13.26 6.01 18.09
C LYS A 5 -12.17 4.94 17.99
N ILE A 6 -12.43 3.77 18.56
CA ILE A 6 -11.55 2.60 18.43
C ILE A 6 -11.38 2.29 16.94
N ARG A 7 -10.14 2.09 16.49
CA ARG A 7 -9.85 1.65 15.12
C ARG A 7 -9.61 0.14 15.13
N ASN A 8 -10.35 -0.58 14.28
CA ASN A 8 -10.13 -1.99 14.00
C ASN A 8 -9.62 -2.06 12.57
N ILE A 9 -8.34 -2.41 12.42
CA ILE A 9 -7.59 -2.30 11.16
C ILE A 9 -7.12 -3.69 10.76
N ALA A 10 -7.36 -4.07 9.51
CA ALA A 10 -6.88 -5.32 8.93
C ALA A 10 -6.07 -5.06 7.65
N TYR A 11 -5.29 -6.05 7.21
CA TYR A 11 -4.61 -6.05 5.93
C TYR A 11 -5.22 -7.07 4.98
N TYR A 12 -5.34 -6.70 3.71
CA TYR A 12 -5.67 -7.60 2.62
C TYR A 12 -4.46 -7.77 1.70
N GLU A 13 -3.89 -8.97 1.71
CA GLU A 13 -2.79 -9.38 0.85
C GLU A 13 -3.29 -9.68 -0.56
N SER A 14 -2.91 -8.87 -1.53
CA SER A 14 -3.41 -9.03 -2.91
C SER A 14 -2.97 -10.33 -3.59
N TRP A 15 -1.87 -10.95 -3.14
CA TRP A 15 -1.45 -12.27 -3.61
C TRP A 15 -2.32 -13.42 -3.04
N ALA A 16 -3.27 -13.17 -2.14
CA ALA A 16 -4.26 -14.18 -1.77
C ALA A 16 -5.07 -14.68 -2.99
N MET A 17 -5.18 -13.86 -4.05
CA MET A 17 -5.80 -14.23 -5.32
C MET A 17 -4.98 -15.21 -6.17
N THR A 18 -3.69 -15.35 -5.90
CA THR A 18 -2.79 -16.22 -6.69
C THR A 18 -2.61 -17.61 -6.08
N ARG A 19 -3.13 -17.85 -4.88
CA ARG A 19 -3.08 -19.15 -4.19
C ARG A 19 -3.67 -20.27 -5.04
N ALA A 20 -3.14 -21.49 -4.92
CA ALA A 20 -3.64 -22.63 -5.69
C ALA A 20 -5.06 -23.06 -5.26
N CYS A 21 -5.35 -22.97 -3.96
CA CYS A 21 -6.64 -23.19 -3.32
C CYS A 21 -6.94 -22.05 -2.35
N ASP A 22 -8.18 -21.95 -1.87
CA ASP A 22 -8.62 -20.90 -0.93
C ASP A 22 -8.20 -19.49 -1.36
N LYS A 23 -8.43 -19.21 -2.66
CA LYS A 23 -8.27 -17.87 -3.22
C LYS A 23 -9.27 -16.94 -2.55
N VAL A 24 -8.80 -15.76 -2.18
CA VAL A 24 -9.63 -14.73 -1.56
C VAL A 24 -9.58 -13.50 -2.43
N SER A 25 -10.70 -13.14 -3.03
CA SER A 25 -10.93 -11.87 -3.73
C SER A 25 -11.30 -10.78 -2.73
N PRO A 26 -11.21 -9.49 -3.10
CA PRO A 26 -11.68 -8.41 -2.24
C PRO A 26 -13.14 -8.61 -1.77
N GLU A 27 -14.01 -9.13 -2.64
CA GLU A 27 -15.44 -9.34 -2.37
C GLU A 27 -15.72 -10.53 -1.45
N ASP A 28 -14.74 -11.40 -1.21
CA ASP A 28 -14.86 -12.55 -0.30
C ASP A 28 -14.60 -12.15 1.16
N LEU A 29 -14.15 -10.91 1.42
CA LEU A 29 -13.81 -10.44 2.75
C LEU A 29 -15.06 -10.15 3.60
N ASP A 30 -15.14 -10.77 4.78
CA ASP A 30 -16.03 -10.32 5.86
C ASP A 30 -15.37 -9.18 6.62
N LEU A 31 -15.84 -7.95 6.38
CA LEU A 31 -15.32 -6.74 6.99
C LEU A 31 -16.17 -6.26 8.18
N THR A 32 -17.07 -7.10 8.68
CA THR A 32 -17.97 -6.77 9.79
C THR A 32 -17.15 -6.39 11.04
N GLY A 33 -17.38 -5.18 11.57
CA GLY A 33 -16.69 -4.68 12.75
C GLY A 33 -15.32 -4.04 12.49
N LEU A 34 -14.81 -4.07 11.25
CA LEU A 34 -13.62 -3.30 10.87
C LEU A 34 -13.98 -1.84 10.60
N THR A 35 -13.02 -0.95 10.87
CA THR A 35 -13.13 0.46 10.51
C THR A 35 -12.20 0.84 9.37
N HIS A 36 -11.07 0.13 9.22
CA HIS A 36 -10.12 0.33 8.13
C HIS A 36 -9.66 -1.02 7.59
N VAL A 37 -9.38 -1.08 6.30
CA VAL A 37 -8.67 -2.19 5.68
C VAL A 37 -7.59 -1.64 4.75
N ASN A 38 -6.37 -2.14 4.91
CA ASN A 38 -5.20 -1.74 4.13
C ASN A 38 -4.97 -2.76 3.00
N PHE A 39 -4.89 -2.29 1.77
CA PHE A 39 -4.50 -3.12 0.63
C PHE A 39 -2.98 -3.27 0.61
N ALA A 40 -2.49 -4.49 0.72
CA ALA A 40 -1.07 -4.85 0.60
C ALA A 40 -0.78 -5.43 -0.79
N PHE A 41 0.01 -4.78 -1.65
CA PHE A 41 0.66 -3.47 -1.50
C PHE A 41 0.60 -2.68 -2.83
N ALA A 42 0.99 -1.41 -2.77
CA ALA A 42 1.55 -0.68 -3.90
C ALA A 42 3.06 -0.48 -3.70
N PHE A 43 3.81 -0.44 -4.80
CA PHE A 43 5.24 -0.13 -4.81
C PHE A 43 5.45 1.27 -5.42
N PHE A 44 6.71 1.67 -5.58
CA PHE A 44 7.05 2.84 -6.38
C PHE A 44 8.35 2.66 -7.14
N HIS A 45 8.49 3.38 -8.24
CA HIS A 45 9.69 3.31 -9.06
C HIS A 45 10.89 3.96 -8.34
N PRO A 46 12.06 3.31 -8.29
CA PRO A 46 13.19 3.75 -7.44
C PRO A 46 13.82 5.09 -7.88
N GLU A 47 13.62 5.51 -9.12
CA GLU A 47 14.21 6.76 -9.65
C GLU A 47 13.19 7.91 -9.80
N THR A 48 11.97 7.60 -10.23
CA THR A 48 10.93 8.62 -10.48
C THR A 48 10.09 8.87 -9.23
N PHE A 49 10.10 7.91 -8.29
CA PHE A 49 9.27 7.87 -7.09
C PHE A 49 7.77 7.83 -7.38
N GLU A 50 7.37 7.44 -8.59
CA GLU A 50 5.98 7.28 -8.95
C GLU A 50 5.41 5.97 -8.37
N ILE A 51 4.26 6.06 -7.71
CA ILE A 51 3.51 4.90 -7.22
C ILE A 51 3.10 4.02 -8.40
N ALA A 52 3.28 2.73 -8.24
CA ALA A 52 2.90 1.72 -9.21
C ALA A 52 2.28 0.49 -8.50
N PRO A 53 1.45 -0.29 -9.20
CA PRO A 53 1.04 -1.59 -8.68
C PRO A 53 2.26 -2.46 -8.35
N MET A 54 2.21 -3.23 -7.24
CA MET A 54 3.30 -4.17 -6.92
C MET A 54 3.49 -5.21 -8.04
N ASP A 55 2.37 -5.61 -8.68
CA ASP A 55 2.33 -6.46 -9.85
C ASP A 55 1.04 -6.22 -10.67
N ALA A 56 0.95 -6.88 -11.82
CA ALA A 56 -0.19 -6.76 -12.72
C ALA A 56 -1.51 -7.32 -12.16
N ASN A 57 -1.48 -8.19 -11.14
CA ASN A 57 -2.67 -8.72 -10.49
C ASN A 57 -3.20 -7.73 -9.46
N ALA A 58 -2.35 -7.18 -8.59
CA ALA A 58 -2.72 -6.15 -7.61
C ALA A 58 -3.40 -4.96 -8.29
N GLY A 59 -2.86 -4.51 -9.43
CA GLY A 59 -3.43 -3.43 -10.25
C GLY A 59 -4.91 -3.60 -10.60
N LYS A 60 -5.36 -4.85 -10.82
CA LYS A 60 -6.75 -5.17 -11.19
C LYS A 60 -7.70 -5.22 -9.99
N LEU A 61 -7.17 -5.23 -8.78
CA LEU A 61 -7.96 -5.40 -7.55
C LEU A 61 -8.22 -4.07 -6.84
N TYR A 62 -7.49 -3.00 -7.15
CA TYR A 62 -7.61 -1.73 -6.40
C TYR A 62 -9.02 -1.14 -6.40
N SER A 63 -9.65 -0.93 -7.55
CA SER A 63 -11.03 -0.41 -7.60
C SER A 63 -12.03 -1.38 -6.97
N ARG A 64 -11.87 -2.69 -7.20
CA ARG A 64 -12.72 -3.72 -6.58
C ARG A 64 -12.66 -3.68 -5.05
N PHE A 65 -11.47 -3.43 -4.52
CA PHE A 65 -11.24 -3.31 -3.08
C PHE A 65 -11.82 -2.02 -2.51
N THR A 66 -11.62 -0.88 -3.15
CA THR A 66 -12.18 0.39 -2.67
C THR A 66 -13.71 0.44 -2.80
N ASP A 67 -14.28 -0.28 -3.77
CA ASP A 67 -15.73 -0.44 -3.93
C ASP A 67 -16.40 -1.20 -2.77
N LEU A 68 -15.65 -1.89 -1.91
CA LEU A 68 -16.20 -2.56 -0.70
C LEU A 68 -16.88 -1.57 0.24
N LYS A 69 -16.50 -0.28 0.19
CA LYS A 69 -17.17 0.80 0.94
C LYS A 69 -18.65 0.96 0.60
N SER A 70 -19.08 0.52 -0.59
CA SER A 70 -20.50 0.49 -0.96
C SER A 70 -21.32 -0.50 -0.13
N LYS A 71 -20.69 -1.56 0.38
CA LYS A 71 -21.33 -2.61 1.20
C LYS A 71 -21.16 -2.35 2.70
N PHE A 72 -20.04 -1.76 3.11
CA PHE A 72 -19.69 -1.54 4.51
C PHE A 72 -19.65 -0.04 4.84
N THR A 73 -20.79 0.50 5.29
CA THR A 73 -20.91 1.93 5.61
C THR A 73 -19.91 2.36 6.68
N GLY A 74 -19.12 3.38 6.38
CA GLY A 74 -18.12 3.93 7.29
C GLY A 74 -16.76 3.22 7.28
N LEU A 75 -16.60 2.17 6.47
CA LEU A 75 -15.31 1.55 6.20
C LEU A 75 -14.39 2.54 5.47
N GLN A 76 -13.13 2.61 5.87
CA GLN A 76 -12.07 3.25 5.11
C GLN A 76 -11.19 2.20 4.44
N THR A 77 -10.87 2.43 3.17
CA THR A 77 -9.97 1.58 2.39
C THR A 77 -8.68 2.33 2.14
N TRP A 78 -7.56 1.80 2.62
CA TRP A 78 -6.24 2.45 2.57
C TRP A 78 -5.30 1.64 1.68
N ILE A 79 -4.31 2.30 1.08
CA ILE A 79 -3.25 1.63 0.31
C ILE A 79 -1.98 1.57 1.15
N ALA A 80 -1.44 0.37 1.39
CA ALA A 80 -0.13 0.19 1.99
C ALA A 80 0.96 0.27 0.91
N VAL A 81 1.98 1.09 1.13
CA VAL A 81 3.10 1.31 0.20
C VAL A 81 4.37 0.73 0.80
N GLY A 82 5.02 -0.20 0.07
CA GLY A 82 6.24 -0.86 0.52
C GLY A 82 6.02 -2.33 0.87
N GLY A 83 6.30 -2.70 2.11
CA GLY A 83 6.33 -4.08 2.60
C GLY A 83 7.68 -4.75 2.36
N TRP A 84 7.92 -5.88 3.03
CA TRP A 84 9.22 -6.55 3.07
C TRP A 84 9.85 -6.75 1.68
N SER A 85 9.14 -7.33 0.72
CA SER A 85 9.74 -7.64 -0.59
C SER A 85 10.09 -6.40 -1.42
N PHE A 86 9.60 -5.20 -1.06
CA PHE A 86 10.01 -3.98 -1.74
C PHE A 86 11.49 -3.65 -1.52
N ASN A 87 12.09 -4.09 -0.41
CA ASN A 87 13.50 -3.85 -0.11
C ASN A 87 14.43 -4.98 -0.58
N ASP A 88 13.92 -5.99 -1.29
CA ASP A 88 14.74 -7.10 -1.79
C ASP A 88 15.69 -6.64 -2.91
N ASP A 89 16.94 -7.08 -2.83
CA ASP A 89 18.01 -6.71 -3.77
C ASP A 89 17.84 -7.32 -5.16
N THR A 90 17.01 -8.35 -5.28
CA THR A 90 16.69 -9.03 -6.53
C THR A 90 15.64 -8.30 -7.38
N ASN A 91 15.01 -7.24 -6.86
CA ASN A 91 14.03 -6.48 -7.63
C ASN A 91 14.66 -5.80 -8.84
N SER A 92 13.89 -5.70 -9.93
CA SER A 92 14.31 -5.04 -11.17
C SER A 92 13.21 -4.09 -11.66
N PRO A 93 13.44 -2.77 -11.67
CA PRO A 93 14.65 -2.09 -11.18
C PRO A 93 14.86 -2.29 -9.68
N ASN A 94 16.10 -2.18 -9.20
CA ASN A 94 16.41 -2.41 -7.79
C ASN A 94 15.76 -1.33 -6.91
N THR A 95 15.01 -1.77 -5.91
CA THR A 95 14.23 -0.89 -5.01
C THR A 95 14.79 -0.85 -3.58
N ARG A 96 15.89 -1.55 -3.31
CA ARG A 96 16.46 -1.73 -1.96
C ARG A 96 16.69 -0.41 -1.21
N THR A 97 17.10 0.65 -1.92
CA THR A 97 17.38 1.97 -1.32
C THR A 97 16.32 3.01 -1.63
N ALA A 98 15.26 2.62 -2.36
CA ALA A 98 14.31 3.54 -2.96
C ALA A 98 13.59 4.42 -1.92
N PHE A 99 13.28 3.87 -0.74
CA PHE A 99 12.68 4.66 0.34
C PHE A 99 13.62 5.76 0.86
N SER A 100 14.88 5.42 1.12
CA SER A 100 15.90 6.38 1.54
C SER A 100 16.09 7.47 0.48
N ASP A 101 16.20 7.07 -0.79
CA ASP A 101 16.41 7.99 -1.91
C ASP A 101 15.19 8.91 -2.13
N MET A 102 13.98 8.36 -1.98
CA MET A 102 12.72 9.13 -2.03
C MET A 102 12.63 10.15 -0.88
N ALA A 103 13.01 9.75 0.33
CA ALA A 103 12.94 10.60 1.52
C ALA A 103 14.02 11.69 1.55
N SER A 104 15.16 11.48 0.89
CA SER A 104 16.40 12.29 1.01
C SER A 104 16.25 13.77 0.68
N THR A 105 15.36 14.16 -0.26
CA THR A 105 15.20 15.55 -0.67
C THR A 105 13.74 16.00 -0.69
N PRO A 106 13.46 17.30 -0.44
CA PRO A 106 12.11 17.83 -0.61
C PRO A 106 11.53 17.62 -2.00
N ALA A 107 12.37 17.66 -3.05
CA ALA A 107 11.94 17.46 -4.42
C ALA A 107 11.49 16.01 -4.67
N ASN A 108 12.23 15.03 -4.14
CA ASN A 108 11.89 13.61 -4.27
C ASN A 108 10.60 13.28 -3.52
N ARG A 109 10.49 13.73 -2.26
CA ARG A 109 9.24 13.58 -1.48
C ARG A 109 8.05 14.20 -2.20
N LYS A 110 8.22 15.37 -2.84
CA LYS A 110 7.15 16.01 -3.62
C LYS A 110 6.70 15.17 -4.80
N LYS A 111 7.61 14.54 -5.55
CA LYS A 111 7.27 13.63 -6.66
C LYS A 111 6.44 12.45 -6.15
N PHE A 112 6.91 11.80 -5.09
CA PHE A 112 6.22 10.69 -4.46
C PHE A 112 4.82 11.07 -3.96
N ILE A 113 4.71 12.15 -3.17
CA ILE A 113 3.43 12.61 -2.61
C ILE A 113 2.43 12.93 -3.72
N ASN A 114 2.86 13.64 -4.77
CA ASN A 114 1.99 13.97 -5.89
C ASN A 114 1.50 12.70 -6.62
N SER A 115 2.39 11.73 -6.82
CA SER A 115 2.04 10.46 -7.45
C SER A 115 1.07 9.65 -6.59
N LEU A 116 1.30 9.58 -5.27
CA LEU A 116 0.44 8.90 -4.32
C LEU A 116 -0.95 9.51 -4.25
N ILE A 117 -1.06 10.84 -4.19
CA ILE A 117 -2.36 11.53 -4.23
C ILE A 117 -3.12 11.14 -5.50
N LYS A 118 -2.48 11.24 -6.67
CA LYS A 118 -3.09 10.89 -7.95
C LYS A 118 -3.52 9.42 -7.99
N PHE A 119 -2.71 8.51 -7.46
CA PHE A 119 -3.02 7.10 -7.38
C PHE A 119 -4.25 6.84 -6.48
N MET A 120 -4.30 7.45 -5.29
CA MET A 120 -5.43 7.34 -4.38
C MET A 120 -6.72 7.90 -5.00
N GLU A 121 -6.65 9.06 -5.66
CA GLU A 121 -7.79 9.65 -6.38
C GLU A 121 -8.28 8.76 -7.53
N THR A 122 -7.35 8.15 -8.27
CA THR A 122 -7.66 7.27 -9.42
C THR A 122 -8.40 6.02 -8.98
N TYR A 123 -8.00 5.42 -7.85
CA TYR A 123 -8.56 4.15 -7.39
C TYR A 123 -9.56 4.29 -6.23
N GLY A 124 -9.76 5.49 -5.69
CA GLY A 124 -10.74 5.75 -4.63
C GLY A 124 -10.31 5.37 -3.22
N PHE A 125 -9.01 5.39 -2.91
CA PHE A 125 -8.50 5.14 -1.55
C PHE A 125 -8.72 6.36 -0.64
N ASP A 126 -8.98 6.11 0.65
CA ASP A 126 -9.23 7.16 1.66
C ASP A 126 -7.98 7.58 2.43
N GLY A 127 -6.90 6.81 2.30
CA GLY A 127 -5.65 7.04 3.01
C GLY A 127 -4.52 6.14 2.52
N ALA A 128 -3.34 6.40 3.04
CA ALA A 128 -2.13 5.65 2.75
C ALA A 128 -1.47 5.19 4.04
N ASP A 129 -0.93 3.98 3.99
CA ASP A 129 -0.13 3.35 5.01
C ASP A 129 1.30 3.19 4.48
N PHE A 130 2.30 3.58 5.28
CA PHE A 130 3.70 3.58 4.87
C PHE A 130 4.43 2.44 5.55
N ASP A 131 4.76 1.42 4.77
CA ASP A 131 5.42 0.21 5.25
C ASP A 131 6.87 0.16 4.75
N TRP A 132 7.67 1.14 5.22
CA TRP A 132 9.12 1.17 4.97
C TRP A 132 9.83 0.31 6.01
N GLU A 133 10.41 -0.80 5.55
CA GLU A 133 11.09 -1.77 6.41
C GLU A 133 12.60 -1.88 6.13
N TYR A 134 13.47 -1.11 6.79
CA TYR A 134 13.21 -0.06 7.79
C TYR A 134 14.08 1.19 7.55
N PRO A 135 13.65 2.38 7.98
CA PRO A 135 14.48 3.58 7.93
C PRO A 135 15.76 3.42 8.76
N GLY A 136 16.92 3.66 8.14
CA GLY A 136 18.23 3.54 8.77
C GLY A 136 18.74 2.10 9.00
N ALA A 137 18.01 1.08 8.55
CA ALA A 137 18.48 -0.31 8.63
C ALA A 137 19.34 -0.66 7.41
N ASP A 138 20.65 -0.71 7.59
CA ASP A 138 21.63 -0.97 6.52
C ASP A 138 21.39 -2.32 5.80
N ASP A 139 20.99 -3.35 6.54
CA ASP A 139 20.67 -4.69 6.04
C ASP A 139 19.41 -4.72 5.15
N ARG A 140 18.63 -3.63 5.17
CA ARG A 140 17.46 -3.40 4.33
C ARG A 140 17.60 -2.21 3.38
N GLY A 141 18.81 -1.65 3.26
CA GLY A 141 19.08 -0.50 2.37
C GLY A 141 18.58 0.86 2.90
N GLY A 142 18.18 0.92 4.16
CA GLY A 142 17.98 2.17 4.88
C GLY A 142 19.28 2.97 4.92
N ARG A 143 19.21 4.27 4.64
CA ARG A 143 20.34 5.20 4.69
C ARG A 143 19.90 6.50 5.38
N PRO A 144 20.80 7.19 6.11
CA PRO A 144 20.52 8.47 6.75
C PRO A 144 20.30 9.61 5.75
#